data_AF-A0A2V9HZI8-F1
#
_entry.id   AF-A0A2V9HZI8-F1
#
_cell.length_a   1.000
_cell.length_b   1.000
_cell.length_c   1.000
_cell.angle_alpha   90.00
_cell.angle_beta   90.00
_cell.angle_gamma   90.00
#
_symmetry.space_group_name_H-M   'P 1'
#
loop_
_entity.id
_entity.type
_entity.pdbx_description
1 polymer ?
#
loop_
_entity_poly.entity_id
_entity_poly.type
_entity_poly.pdbx_seq_one_letter_code
_entity_poly.pdbx_strand_id
1 'polypeptide(L)'
;MKLEIGRKGGRGEGAVISRARSRLDLMINSDGRQLGMGDNMRYLVRARVKDGCQRGLLESIERGTLGQGSVAEGEYLRNMNEARVCPDQTVRWIEVCYCPTPLQEERPYWEEYFDLVKVQDAHDRRKCRDENGSEPWACGDCDCTSRLEEKLKNTNKPFLPLLRNSLADPTP
;
A
#
# COMPACT_ATOMS: atom_id res chain seq x y z
N MET A 1 -15.23 81.12 -5.65
CA MET A 1 -15.13 81.14 -4.17
C MET A 1 -15.32 79.73 -3.64
N LYS A 2 -14.35 79.30 -2.81
CA LYS A 2 -14.35 78.28 -1.75
C LYS A 2 -14.78 76.82 -2.04
N LEU A 3 -13.73 75.99 -1.93
CA LEU A 3 -13.69 74.61 -1.42
C LEU A 3 -14.52 74.41 -0.13
N GLU A 4 -14.98 73.17 0.07
CA GLU A 4 -14.88 72.36 1.31
C GLU A 4 -15.26 70.90 0.94
N ILE A 5 -14.32 69.99 0.68
CA ILE A 5 -13.54 69.09 1.58
C ILE A 5 -14.40 68.36 2.63
N GLY A 6 -14.60 67.06 2.41
CA GLY A 6 -15.03 66.08 3.43
C GLY A 6 -14.38 64.72 3.19
N ARG A 7 -13.19 64.51 3.77
CA ARG A 7 -12.47 63.23 3.85
C ARG A 7 -13.22 62.25 4.76
N LYS A 8 -13.17 60.94 4.46
CA LYS A 8 -12.69 59.90 5.40
C LYS A 8 -12.53 58.53 4.70
N GLY A 9 -11.45 57.84 5.06
CA GLY A 9 -11.14 56.44 4.72
C GLY A 9 -10.28 56.32 3.47
N GLY A 10 -9.01 55.95 3.49
CA GLY A 10 -8.28 55.15 4.47
C GLY A 10 -7.55 54.06 3.69
N ARG A 11 -6.24 54.25 3.54
CA ARG A 11 -5.24 53.34 2.96
C ARG A 11 -5.46 51.87 3.36
N GLY A 12 -5.22 50.98 2.41
CA GLY A 12 -5.04 49.55 2.69
C GLY A 12 -4.65 48.81 1.43
N GLU A 13 -3.34 48.70 1.21
CA GLU A 13 -2.71 47.82 0.23
C GLU A 13 -3.39 46.45 0.19
N GLY A 14 -3.71 45.98 -1.02
CA GLY A 14 -4.08 44.60 -1.27
C GLY A 14 -2.87 43.70 -1.08
N ALA A 15 -2.58 43.37 0.18
CA ALA A 15 -1.71 42.26 0.52
C ALA A 15 -2.37 40.97 -0.03
N VAL A 16 -1.78 40.42 -1.09
CA VAL A 16 -1.99 39.04 -1.49
C VAL A 16 -1.56 38.15 -0.32
N ILE A 17 -2.52 37.75 0.50
CA ILE A 17 -2.32 36.73 1.52
C ILE A 17 -2.18 35.41 0.77
N SER A 18 -0.96 35.04 0.42
CA SER A 18 -0.62 33.68 0.05
C SER A 18 -0.90 32.81 1.28
N ARG A 19 -2.10 32.24 1.38
CA ARG A 19 -2.36 31.16 2.34
C ARG A 19 -1.46 30.00 1.96
N ALA A 20 -0.37 29.85 2.71
CA ALA A 20 0.37 28.60 2.77
C ALA A 20 -0.64 27.49 3.07
N ARG A 21 -0.79 26.55 2.13
CA ARG A 21 -1.61 25.35 2.34
C ARG A 21 -0.99 24.56 3.48
N SER A 22 -1.72 24.46 4.59
CA SER A 22 -1.32 23.64 5.72
C SER A 22 -1.20 22.18 5.26
N ARG A 23 -0.21 21.47 5.79
CA ARG A 23 0.19 20.08 5.49
C ARG A 23 -0.91 19.02 5.74
N LEU A 24 -2.13 19.45 6.09
CA LEU A 24 -3.30 18.61 6.37
C LEU A 24 -4.27 18.50 5.18
N ASP A 25 -4.13 19.32 4.14
CA ASP A 25 -5.04 19.38 2.97
C ASP A 25 -4.72 18.35 1.85
N LEU A 26 -4.01 17.27 2.16
CA LEU A 26 -3.54 16.28 1.18
C LEU A 26 -4.17 14.90 1.38
N MET A 27 -5.48 14.85 1.67
CA MET A 27 -6.25 13.61 1.80
C MET A 27 -7.68 13.73 1.24
N ILE A 28 -7.83 14.33 0.06
CA ILE A 28 -9.10 14.36 -0.68
C ILE A 28 -8.82 13.87 -2.10
N ASN A 29 -9.45 12.77 -2.51
CA ASN A 29 -9.40 12.32 -3.91
C ASN A 29 -10.06 13.35 -4.83
N SER A 30 -9.77 13.28 -6.13
CA SER A 30 -10.28 14.22 -7.15
C SER A 30 -11.81 14.25 -7.29
N ASP A 31 -12.54 13.38 -6.61
CA ASP A 31 -14.00 13.32 -6.54
C ASP A 31 -14.61 13.82 -5.21
N GLY A 32 -13.80 14.34 -4.29
CA GLY A 32 -14.28 15.04 -3.09
C GLY A 32 -14.79 14.15 -1.95
N ARG A 33 -14.54 12.83 -1.97
CA ARG A 33 -14.93 11.93 -0.87
C ARG A 33 -13.80 11.74 0.15
N GLN A 34 -14.20 11.79 1.42
CA GLN A 34 -13.38 11.39 2.57
C GLN A 34 -13.21 9.86 2.51
N LEU A 35 -11.96 9.39 2.50
CA LEU A 35 -11.65 7.95 2.55
C LEU A 35 -12.20 7.38 3.86
N GLY A 36 -13.21 6.53 3.76
CA GLY A 36 -13.80 5.84 4.90
C GLY A 36 -12.75 4.98 5.61
N MET A 37 -12.73 5.05 6.94
CA MET A 37 -12.00 4.12 7.78
C MET A 37 -12.67 2.74 7.71
N GLY A 38 -11.95 1.73 7.20
CA GLY A 38 -12.24 0.33 7.52
C GLY A 38 -12.84 -0.56 6.44
N ASP A 39 -12.74 -0.21 5.15
CA ASP A 39 -13.14 -1.13 4.07
C ASP A 39 -12.00 -2.09 3.75
N ASN A 40 -12.26 -3.40 3.58
CA ASN A 40 -11.21 -4.42 3.48
C ASN A 40 -10.22 -4.18 2.31
N MET A 41 -9.04 -3.65 2.61
CA MET A 41 -8.08 -3.21 1.59
C MET A 41 -7.14 -4.34 1.19
N ARG A 42 -7.42 -4.93 0.04
CA ARG A 42 -6.52 -5.89 -0.62
C ARG A 42 -5.63 -5.12 -1.58
N TYR A 43 -4.33 -5.16 -1.37
CA TYR A 43 -3.35 -4.50 -2.22
C TYR A 43 -2.54 -5.52 -3.01
N LEU A 44 -2.38 -5.29 -4.30
CA LEU A 44 -1.33 -5.96 -5.07
C LEU A 44 -0.03 -5.22 -4.81
N VAL A 45 0.86 -5.86 -4.06
CA VAL A 45 2.20 -5.37 -3.83
C VAL A 45 3.11 -5.86 -4.95
N ARG A 46 3.99 -4.99 -5.41
CA ARG A 46 5.06 -5.30 -6.35
C ARG A 46 6.36 -4.81 -5.75
N ALA A 47 7.33 -5.71 -5.61
CA ALA A 47 8.60 -5.40 -4.99
C ALA A 47 9.77 -6.14 -5.66
N ARG A 48 10.99 -5.75 -5.33
CA ARG A 48 12.22 -6.47 -5.68
C ARG A 48 12.96 -6.81 -4.39
N VAL A 49 13.54 -8.00 -4.29
CA VAL A 49 14.45 -8.29 -3.18
C VAL A 49 15.68 -7.41 -3.37
N LYS A 50 16.11 -6.72 -2.30
CA LYS A 50 17.32 -5.90 -2.31
C LYS A 50 18.55 -6.77 -2.56
N ASP A 51 19.55 -6.19 -3.22
CA ASP A 51 20.81 -6.88 -3.47
C ASP A 51 21.49 -7.27 -2.15
N GLY A 52 21.85 -8.55 -2.01
CA GLY A 52 22.46 -9.10 -0.79
C GLY A 52 21.46 -9.52 0.30
N CYS A 53 20.18 -9.17 0.18
CA CYS A 53 19.15 -9.51 1.17
C CYS A 53 18.53 -10.90 0.98
N GLN A 54 18.80 -11.61 -0.12
CA GLN A 54 18.18 -12.89 -0.46
C GLN A 54 18.32 -13.94 0.66
N ARG A 55 19.52 -14.04 1.23
CA ARG A 55 19.84 -15.02 2.27
C ARG A 55 19.16 -14.67 3.59
N GLY A 56 19.27 -13.42 4.03
CA GLY A 56 18.61 -12.95 5.25
C GLY A 56 17.10 -13.09 5.16
N LEU A 57 16.52 -12.77 4.00
CA LEU A 57 15.08 -12.96 3.76
C LEU A 57 14.70 -14.43 3.90
N LEU A 58 15.42 -15.35 3.23
CA LEU A 58 15.11 -16.78 3.33
C LEU A 58 15.23 -17.29 4.77
N GLU A 59 16.30 -16.93 5.48
CA GLU A 59 16.52 -17.31 6.87
C GLU A 59 15.38 -16.80 7.78
N SER A 60 14.93 -15.56 7.59
CA SER A 60 13.82 -14.99 8.36
C SER A 60 12.49 -15.73 8.12
N ILE A 61 12.24 -16.16 6.87
CA ILE A 61 11.05 -16.94 6.51
C ILE A 61 11.13 -18.33 7.15
N GLU A 62 12.26 -19.02 7.03
CA GLU A 62 12.43 -20.39 7.52
C GLU A 62 12.43 -20.49 9.05
N ARG A 63 12.91 -19.44 9.72
CA ARG A 63 12.83 -19.32 11.19
C ARG A 63 11.47 -18.81 11.68
N GLY A 64 10.58 -18.41 10.76
CA GLY A 64 9.29 -17.82 11.10
C GLY A 64 9.39 -16.47 11.82
N THR A 65 10.47 -15.73 11.60
CA THR A 65 10.76 -14.45 12.27
C THR A 65 10.53 -13.23 11.37
N LEU A 66 10.19 -13.44 10.10
CA LEU A 66 9.81 -12.35 9.21
C LEU A 66 8.56 -11.63 9.76
N GLY A 67 8.65 -10.32 9.96
CA GLY A 67 7.56 -9.53 10.55
C GLY A 67 7.41 -9.68 12.07
N GLN A 68 8.37 -10.30 12.77
CA GLN A 68 8.27 -10.51 14.22
C GLN A 68 8.10 -9.19 14.98
N GLY A 69 7.07 -9.15 15.84
CA GLY A 69 6.70 -7.96 16.62
C GLY A 69 5.73 -7.01 15.92
N SER A 70 5.32 -7.30 14.69
CA SER A 70 4.22 -6.59 14.02
C SER A 70 2.85 -7.14 14.43
N VAL A 71 1.78 -6.36 14.23
CA VAL A 71 0.39 -6.83 14.44
C VAL A 71 -0.02 -7.86 13.38
N ALA A 72 0.61 -7.84 12.20
CA ALA A 72 0.27 -8.73 11.08
C ALA A 72 0.93 -10.12 11.19
N GLU A 73 1.77 -10.39 12.20
CA GLU A 73 2.35 -11.71 12.56
C GLU A 73 2.53 -12.71 11.39
N GLY A 74 1.73 -13.78 11.33
CA GLY A 74 1.85 -14.87 10.36
C GLY A 74 1.52 -14.50 8.91
N GLU A 75 0.91 -13.33 8.67
CA GLU A 75 0.56 -12.85 7.33
C GLU A 75 1.81 -12.69 6.45
N TYR A 76 2.96 -12.32 7.03
CA TYR A 76 4.20 -12.20 6.26
C TYR A 76 4.61 -13.54 5.63
N LEU A 77 4.54 -14.62 6.40
CA LEU A 77 4.91 -15.96 5.94
C LEU A 77 3.91 -16.48 4.90
N ARG A 78 2.61 -16.23 5.14
CA ARG A 78 1.54 -16.51 4.17
C ARG A 78 1.79 -15.78 2.86
N ASN A 79 2.09 -14.49 2.91
CA ASN A 79 2.36 -13.65 1.75
C ASN A 79 3.57 -14.15 0.96
N MET A 80 4.65 -14.57 1.62
CA MET A 80 5.82 -15.13 0.92
C MET A 80 5.55 -16.50 0.28
N ASN A 81 4.69 -17.33 0.87
CA ASN A 81 4.25 -18.59 0.26
C ASN A 81 3.35 -18.35 -0.97
N GLU A 82 2.51 -17.31 -0.90
CA GLU A 82 1.59 -16.92 -1.96
C GLU A 82 2.22 -16.00 -3.02
N ALA A 83 3.41 -15.46 -2.74
CA ALA A 83 4.13 -14.57 -3.63
C ALA A 83 4.54 -15.25 -4.94
N ARG A 84 4.53 -14.47 -6.03
CA ARG A 84 4.89 -14.92 -7.37
C ARG A 84 5.90 -14.01 -8.04
N VAL A 85 6.86 -14.60 -8.73
CA VAL A 85 7.87 -13.88 -9.54
C VAL A 85 7.33 -13.66 -10.94
N CYS A 86 7.30 -12.40 -11.35
CA CYS A 86 6.86 -11.96 -12.66
C CYS A 86 8.01 -11.90 -13.68
N PRO A 87 7.71 -11.87 -15.01
CA PRO A 87 8.74 -11.77 -16.06
C PRO A 87 9.65 -10.53 -15.96
N ASP A 88 9.16 -9.47 -15.32
CA ASP A 88 9.91 -8.24 -15.04
C ASP A 88 10.83 -8.35 -13.80
N GLN A 89 11.01 -9.56 -13.27
CA GLN A 89 11.77 -9.92 -12.06
C GLN A 89 11.25 -9.27 -10.78
N THR A 90 10.01 -8.75 -10.76
CA THR A 90 9.38 -8.32 -9.52
C THR A 90 8.65 -9.48 -8.85
N VAL A 91 8.68 -9.47 -7.53
CA VAL A 91 7.87 -10.34 -6.68
C VAL A 91 6.54 -9.64 -6.42
N ARG A 92 5.43 -10.37 -6.56
CA ARG A 92 4.09 -9.85 -6.33
C ARG A 92 3.31 -10.74 -5.38
N TRP A 93 2.60 -10.14 -4.45
CA TRP A 93 1.69 -10.80 -3.52
C TRP A 93 0.46 -9.92 -3.25
N ILE A 94 -0.56 -10.53 -2.66
CA ILE A 94 -1.74 -9.82 -2.17
C ILE A 94 -1.53 -9.56 -0.69
N GLU A 95 -1.59 -8.29 -0.30
CA GLU A 95 -1.55 -7.86 1.09
C GLU A 95 -2.96 -7.50 1.54
N VAL A 96 -3.38 -7.99 2.71
CA VAL A 96 -4.60 -7.54 3.37
C VAL A 96 -4.20 -6.58 4.48
N CYS A 97 -4.59 -5.32 4.36
CA CYS A 97 -4.18 -4.28 5.30
C CYS A 97 -5.38 -3.39 5.62
N TYR A 98 -5.51 -2.95 6.87
CA TYR A 98 -6.61 -2.10 7.33
C TYR A 98 -6.14 -0.70 7.70
N CYS A 99 -4.89 -0.36 7.41
CA CYS A 99 -4.32 0.94 7.72
C CYS A 99 -4.95 2.07 6.88
N PRO A 100 -5.09 3.30 7.43
CA PRO A 100 -5.55 4.46 6.67
C PRO A 100 -4.65 4.79 5.48
N THR A 101 -3.33 4.58 5.63
CA THR A 101 -2.38 4.62 4.53
C THR A 101 -1.99 3.17 4.17
N PRO A 102 -2.05 2.76 2.89
CA PRO A 102 -1.71 1.40 2.48
C PRO A 102 -0.36 0.92 3.04
N LEU A 103 -0.38 -0.22 3.72
CA LEU A 103 0.79 -0.90 4.29
C LEU A 103 1.57 -0.05 5.31
N GLN A 104 0.94 0.94 5.96
CA GLN A 104 1.68 1.86 6.83
C GLN A 104 2.44 1.13 7.94
N GLU A 105 1.84 0.08 8.50
CA GLU A 105 2.44 -0.69 9.58
C GLU A 105 3.41 -1.75 9.06
N GLU A 106 3.12 -2.35 7.91
CA GLU A 106 3.85 -3.47 7.35
C GLU A 106 5.07 -3.04 6.55
N ARG A 107 5.08 -1.79 6.06
CA ARG A 107 6.14 -1.20 5.24
C ARG A 107 7.55 -1.36 5.84
N PRO A 108 7.82 -1.01 7.12
CA PRO A 108 9.17 -1.14 7.69
C PRO A 108 9.72 -2.57 7.63
N TYR A 109 8.86 -3.58 7.83
CA TYR A 109 9.24 -4.98 7.79
C TYR A 109 9.49 -5.46 6.36
N TRP A 110 8.65 -5.05 5.41
CA TRP A 110 8.89 -5.35 4.00
C TRP A 110 10.15 -4.68 3.46
N GLU A 111 10.34 -3.41 3.79
CA GLU A 111 11.47 -2.61 3.34
C GLU A 111 12.79 -3.04 3.98
N GLU A 112 12.81 -3.93 4.98
CA GLU A 112 14.05 -4.57 5.45
C GLU A 112 14.71 -5.40 4.33
N TYR A 113 13.92 -6.11 3.53
CA TYR A 113 14.40 -7.04 2.51
C TYR A 113 14.06 -6.64 1.08
N PHE A 114 13.07 -5.77 0.89
CA PHE A 114 12.54 -5.44 -0.42
C PHE A 114 12.61 -3.95 -0.75
N ASP A 115 12.79 -3.63 -2.02
CA ASP A 115 12.43 -2.35 -2.60
C ASP A 115 10.99 -2.42 -3.10
N LEU A 116 10.07 -1.69 -2.43
CA LEU A 116 8.67 -1.60 -2.84
C LEU A 116 8.55 -0.75 -4.11
N VAL A 117 8.23 -1.40 -5.23
CA VAL A 117 8.07 -0.76 -6.53
C VAL A 117 6.70 -0.13 -6.68
N LYS A 118 5.65 -0.83 -6.22
CA LYS A 118 4.27 -0.34 -6.30
C LYS A 118 3.39 -1.03 -5.26
N VAL A 119 2.52 -0.24 -4.64
CA VAL A 119 1.37 -0.73 -3.86
C VAL A 119 0.13 -0.18 -4.55
N GLN A 120 -0.78 -1.05 -4.97
CA GLN A 120 -2.01 -0.67 -5.65
C GLN A 120 -3.19 -1.46 -5.12
N ASP A 121 -4.40 -0.91 -5.14
CA ASP A 121 -5.59 -1.71 -4.90
C ASP A 121 -5.63 -2.91 -5.85
N ALA A 122 -5.92 -4.08 -5.30
CA ALA A 122 -5.97 -5.33 -6.05
C ALA A 122 -7.26 -5.47 -6.87
N HIS A 123 -8.32 -4.74 -6.49
CA HIS A 123 -9.58 -4.69 -7.22
C HIS A 123 -10.28 -3.33 -7.09
N ASP A 124 -11.24 -3.08 -7.98
CA ASP A 124 -12.12 -1.91 -7.93
C ASP A 124 -13.08 -2.01 -6.73
N ARG A 125 -12.76 -1.30 -5.65
CA ARG A 125 -13.52 -1.30 -4.39
C ARG A 125 -14.99 -0.97 -4.55
N ARG A 126 -15.38 -0.19 -5.56
CA ARG A 126 -16.78 0.15 -5.85
C ARG A 126 -17.66 -1.07 -6.17
N LYS A 127 -17.03 -2.21 -6.45
CA LYS A 127 -17.71 -3.49 -6.70
C LYS A 127 -17.81 -4.37 -5.46
N CYS A 128 -17.19 -3.99 -4.34
CA CYS A 128 -17.32 -4.70 -3.07
C CYS A 128 -18.72 -4.51 -2.50
N ARG A 129 -19.34 -5.60 -2.04
CA ARG A 129 -20.75 -5.59 -1.61
C ARG A 129 -20.99 -4.76 -0.35
N ASP A 130 -19.99 -4.70 0.52
CA ASP A 130 -20.01 -3.88 1.73
C ASP A 130 -19.93 -2.39 1.35
N GLU A 131 -18.89 -2.00 0.62
CA GLU A 131 -18.68 -0.63 0.12
C GLU A 131 -19.87 -0.09 -0.70
N ASN A 132 -20.44 -0.90 -1.59
CA ASN A 132 -21.55 -0.45 -2.44
C ASN A 132 -22.92 -0.56 -1.77
N GLY A 133 -22.97 -1.00 -0.50
CA GLY A 133 -24.19 -1.11 0.30
C GLY A 133 -25.14 -2.23 -0.10
N SER A 134 -24.74 -3.15 -1.00
CA SER A 134 -25.58 -4.29 -1.37
C SER A 134 -25.68 -5.35 -0.28
N GLU A 135 -24.64 -5.50 0.54
CA GLU A 135 -24.63 -6.41 1.69
C GLU A 135 -23.66 -5.90 2.77
N PRO A 136 -24.17 -5.40 3.91
CA PRO A 136 -23.32 -4.95 5.02
C PRO A 136 -22.46 -6.08 5.59
N TRP A 137 -21.21 -5.77 5.93
CA TRP A 137 -20.22 -6.70 6.49
C TRP A 137 -19.77 -7.82 5.53
N ALA A 138 -20.20 -7.79 4.27
CA ALA A 138 -19.91 -8.84 3.28
C ALA A 138 -18.41 -9.02 2.99
N CYS A 139 -17.60 -8.00 3.28
CA CYS A 139 -16.18 -8.06 3.05
C CYS A 139 -15.46 -8.95 4.09
N GLY A 140 -16.02 -9.11 5.30
CA GLY A 140 -15.44 -9.93 6.38
C GLY A 140 -15.26 -11.40 5.98
N ASP A 141 -16.24 -11.95 5.28
CA ASP A 141 -16.27 -13.36 4.87
C ASP A 141 -16.03 -13.57 3.36
N CYS A 142 -15.53 -12.54 2.65
CA CYS A 142 -15.34 -12.66 1.20
C CYS A 142 -14.08 -13.45 0.80
N ASP A 143 -14.19 -14.23 -0.27
CA ASP A 143 -13.10 -15.05 -0.84
C ASP A 143 -12.14 -14.25 -1.75
N CYS A 144 -12.20 -12.91 -1.72
CA CYS A 144 -11.48 -12.05 -2.66
C CYS A 144 -9.97 -12.27 -2.62
N THR A 145 -9.38 -12.49 -1.44
CA THR A 145 -7.94 -12.76 -1.29
C THR A 145 -7.57 -14.03 -2.05
N SER A 146 -8.29 -15.13 -1.80
CA SER A 146 -8.04 -16.44 -2.44
C SER A 146 -8.14 -16.37 -3.96
N ARG A 147 -9.14 -15.66 -4.50
CA ARG A 147 -9.32 -15.50 -5.95
C ARG A 147 -8.21 -14.67 -6.59
N LEU A 148 -7.74 -13.62 -5.90
CA LEU A 148 -6.63 -12.80 -6.39
C LEU A 148 -5.32 -13.59 -6.37
N GLU A 149 -5.07 -14.35 -5.32
CA GLU A 149 -3.90 -15.23 -5.22
C GLU A 149 -3.93 -16.31 -6.29
N GLU A 150 -5.05 -17.00 -6.49
CA GLU A 150 -5.23 -17.99 -7.56
C GLU A 150 -4.89 -17.40 -8.94
N LYS A 151 -5.33 -16.16 -9.21
CA LYS A 151 -4.96 -15.45 -10.43
C LYS A 151 -3.45 -15.23 -10.55
N LEU A 152 -2.76 -14.90 -9.46
CA LEU A 152 -1.30 -14.82 -9.45
C LEU A 152 -0.66 -16.20 -9.69
N LYS A 153 -1.17 -17.28 -9.07
CA LYS A 153 -0.67 -18.66 -9.26
C LYS A 153 -0.72 -19.08 -10.72
N ASN A 154 -1.81 -18.75 -11.40
CA ASN A 154 -2.04 -19.15 -12.79
C ASN A 154 -1.18 -18.39 -13.80
N THR A 155 -0.52 -17.30 -13.39
CA THR A 155 0.19 -16.40 -14.32
C THR A 155 1.70 -16.32 -14.10
N ASN A 156 2.20 -16.72 -12.92
CA ASN A 156 3.57 -16.43 -12.50
C ASN A 156 4.18 -17.58 -11.68
N LYS A 157 5.52 -17.60 -11.58
CA LYS A 157 6.26 -18.68 -10.89
C LYS A 157 6.25 -18.49 -9.36
N PRO A 158 6.26 -19.56 -8.54
CA PRO A 158 6.31 -19.43 -7.08
C PRO A 158 7.63 -18.79 -6.63
N PHE A 159 7.54 -17.80 -5.73
CA PHE A 159 8.70 -17.05 -5.25
C PHE A 159 9.61 -17.87 -4.36
N LEU A 160 9.07 -18.48 -3.30
CA LEU A 160 9.88 -19.13 -2.27
C LEU A 160 10.78 -20.28 -2.81
N PRO A 161 10.31 -21.18 -3.70
CA PRO A 161 11.19 -22.17 -4.31
C PRO A 161 12.30 -21.56 -5.17
N LEU A 162 12.00 -20.47 -5.89
CA LEU A 162 13.01 -19.78 -6.70
C LEU A 162 14.06 -19.08 -5.83
N LEU A 163 13.64 -18.48 -4.71
CA LEU A 163 14.55 -17.88 -3.74
C LEU A 163 15.52 -18.94 -3.17
N ARG A 164 15.01 -20.11 -2.76
CA ARG A 164 15.84 -21.23 -2.29
C ARG A 164 16.83 -21.69 -3.35
N ASN A 165 16.37 -21.91 -4.57
CA ASN A 165 17.23 -22.38 -5.66
C ASN A 165 18.32 -21.36 -6.01
N SER A 166 18.00 -20.05 -5.98
CA SER A 166 18.97 -18.99 -6.27
C SER A 166 20.16 -18.94 -5.30
N LEU A 167 19.98 -19.51 -4.09
CA LEU A 167 21.03 -19.59 -3.07
C LEU A 167 21.72 -20.96 -3.05
N ALA A 168 21.09 -21.99 -3.63
CA ALA A 168 21.62 -23.35 -3.70
C ALA A 168 22.58 -23.55 -4.87
N ASP A 169 22.48 -22.74 -5.91
CA ASP A 169 23.42 -22.77 -7.04
C ASP A 169 24.72 -22.05 -6.65
N PRO A 170 25.85 -22.76 -6.47
CA PRO A 170 27.16 -22.11 -6.48
C PRO A 170 27.34 -21.59 -7.91
N THR A 171 27.30 -20.27 -8.10
CA THR A 171 27.66 -19.69 -9.39
C THR A 171 29.10 -20.12 -9.72
N PRO A 172 29.37 -20.69 -10.90
CA PRO A 172 30.72 -21.15 -11.29
C PRO A 172 31.72 -20.00 -11.43
#